data_AF-A0A9X2JFI3-F1
#
_entry.id   AF-A0A9X2JFI3-F1
#
_cell.length_a   1.000
_cell.length_b   1.000
_cell.length_c   1.000
_cell.angle_alpha   90.00
_cell.angle_beta   90.00
_cell.angle_gamma   90.00
#
_symmetry.space_group_name_H-M   'P 1'
#
loop_
_entity.id
_entity.type
_entity.pdbx_description
1 polymer ?
#
loop_
_entity_poly.entity_id
_entity_poly.type
_entity_poly.pdbx_seq_one_letter_code
_entity_poly.pdbx_strand_id
1 'polypeptide(L)'
;MSRLFPLGPIHEALVGADPREFDRPTTTGQRCVEIHTRKTKLEPAHPIPFEPDRFSEAEYAELLLAEKMLTLSNDVNSRFCLMGRKCYRTYDDGDEPTYHWLDGTYEVRSWLAARFTENLEGDGPLFHHGRIYTPGFSNLQGLCGAERATLLINGRPTVELDFGSLHAMLAYNLRGLPCPEDPYKLWGAFTTKAQRAVGKHLISSGWNVKGGWYSAIQSSAKAAQLNKHRPESYEVQGWDGDCLLGDAKGGATEKRKKEWHKARELRRALHGMAPQLDLDDRKALQHFLKEEVWPLVKKQHGAVLDLFGTDAGMRLFMPIDGAIARDVLHHFAKQGKPCFPIHDSFLVFAEDKQELCDVMHAAYRKIIGEYVREHVSEPEQVEFAPVVKDRNGMIVEPSRKLAAA
;
A
#
# COMPACT_ATOMS: atom_id res chain seq x y z
N MET A 1 0.97 -0.97 -5.37
CA MET A 1 2.30 -1.53 -5.12
C MET A 1 2.29 -2.09 -3.70
N SER A 2 1.76 -3.31 -3.57
CA SER A 2 1.85 -4.17 -2.40
C SER A 2 1.72 -5.59 -2.99
N ARG A 3 2.79 -6.38 -3.00
CA ARG A 3 2.76 -7.68 -3.68
C ARG A 3 2.26 -8.72 -2.68
N LEU A 4 0.98 -9.05 -2.77
CA LEU A 4 0.33 -10.16 -2.06
C LEU A 4 0.44 -11.44 -2.91
N PHE A 5 1.04 -12.49 -2.33
CA PHE A 5 0.70 -13.89 -2.59
C PHE A 5 1.14 -14.78 -1.42
N PRO A 6 0.42 -15.88 -1.11
CA PRO A 6 0.71 -16.73 0.03
C PRO A 6 1.95 -17.57 -0.27
N LEU A 7 2.82 -17.70 0.74
CA LEU A 7 3.96 -18.61 0.67
C LEU A 7 3.50 -19.99 1.14
N GLY A 8 3.84 -21.06 0.40
CA GLY A 8 3.62 -22.45 0.84
C GLY A 8 4.49 -22.82 2.05
N PRO A 9 4.83 -24.10 2.27
CA PRO A 9 4.04 -25.10 3.04
C PRO A 9 3.41 -24.60 4.36
N ILE A 10 3.68 -23.36 4.78
CA ILE A 10 2.98 -22.65 5.86
C ILE A 10 1.46 -22.77 5.65
N HIS A 11 0.97 -22.62 4.41
CA HIS A 11 -0.46 -22.64 4.10
C HIS A 11 -1.17 -24.00 4.34
N GLU A 12 -0.48 -25.15 4.28
CA GLU A 12 -1.15 -26.46 4.49
C GLU A 12 -1.28 -26.82 5.98
N ALA A 13 -0.42 -26.28 6.84
CA ALA A 13 -0.55 -26.39 8.30
C ALA A 13 -1.49 -25.31 8.91
N LEU A 14 -1.87 -24.29 8.14
CA LEU A 14 -2.62 -23.11 8.59
C LEU A 14 -4.15 -23.20 8.38
N VAL A 15 -4.67 -24.27 7.77
CA VAL A 15 -6.12 -24.38 7.42
C VAL A 15 -6.99 -24.83 8.61
N GLY A 16 -6.44 -24.94 9.83
CA GLY A 16 -7.24 -25.41 10.97
C GLY A 16 -6.68 -25.20 12.37
N ALA A 17 -5.66 -24.34 12.55
CA ALA A 17 -5.16 -23.98 13.89
C ALA A 17 -5.78 -22.65 14.32
N ASP A 18 -6.24 -22.53 15.58
CA ASP A 18 -6.70 -21.24 16.13
C ASP A 18 -5.48 -20.30 16.14
N PRO A 19 -5.52 -19.13 15.48
CA PRO A 19 -4.37 -18.23 15.50
C PRO A 19 -4.01 -17.64 16.89
N ARG A 20 -4.74 -17.98 17.97
CA ARG A 20 -4.36 -17.78 19.38
C ARG A 20 -3.43 -18.87 19.92
N GLU A 21 -3.43 -20.06 19.30
CA GLU A 21 -2.45 -21.14 19.54
C GLU A 21 -1.10 -20.84 18.89
N PHE A 22 -1.04 -19.79 18.05
CA PHE A 22 0.23 -19.23 17.60
C PHE A 22 0.87 -18.48 18.77
N ASP A 23 1.55 -19.24 19.61
CA ASP A 23 2.47 -18.69 20.59
C ASP A 23 3.37 -17.66 19.91
N ARG A 24 3.55 -16.54 20.63
CA ARG A 24 4.56 -15.51 20.40
C ARG A 24 5.79 -16.14 19.72
N PRO A 25 6.35 -15.58 18.64
CA PRO A 25 7.54 -16.17 17.98
C PRO A 25 8.81 -16.14 18.84
N THR A 26 8.70 -15.85 20.13
CA THR A 26 9.69 -16.26 21.12
C THR A 26 9.95 -17.77 21.15
N THR A 27 9.03 -18.63 20.67
CA THR A 27 9.17 -20.10 20.77
C THR A 27 9.62 -20.82 19.49
N THR A 28 9.66 -20.19 18.31
CA THR A 28 9.93 -20.91 17.04
C THR A 28 11.04 -20.32 16.17
N GLY A 29 12.04 -19.61 16.70
CA GLY A 29 13.25 -19.24 15.92
C GLY A 29 13.00 -18.46 14.62
N GLN A 30 11.79 -17.94 14.41
CA GLN A 30 11.35 -17.25 13.21
C GLN A 30 11.78 -15.79 13.28
N ARG A 31 12.42 -15.30 12.21
CA ARG A 31 12.87 -13.92 12.08
C ARG A 31 11.72 -13.02 11.61
N CYS A 32 11.67 -11.78 12.07
CA CYS A 32 10.77 -10.75 11.52
C CYS A 32 11.26 -10.20 10.18
N VAL A 33 12.56 -10.32 9.91
CA VAL A 33 13.22 -9.82 8.72
C VAL A 33 13.65 -10.98 7.83
N GLU A 34 13.29 -10.90 6.55
CA GLU A 34 13.70 -11.85 5.52
C GLU A 34 14.51 -11.14 4.42
N ILE A 35 15.52 -11.83 3.89
CA ILE A 35 16.34 -11.34 2.78
C ILE A 35 16.15 -12.29 1.60
N HIS A 36 15.83 -11.73 0.43
CA HIS A 36 15.51 -12.49 -0.78
C HIS A 36 16.31 -11.97 -1.97
N THR A 37 16.63 -12.77 -2.98
CA THR A 37 17.15 -12.27 -4.26
C THR A 37 16.00 -11.93 -5.22
N ARG A 38 16.31 -11.27 -6.35
CA ARG A 38 15.32 -11.12 -7.44
C ARG A 38 14.91 -12.46 -8.06
N LYS A 39 15.79 -13.47 -8.08
CA LYS A 39 15.52 -14.82 -8.62
C LYS A 39 14.69 -15.67 -7.65
N THR A 40 14.96 -15.57 -6.34
CA THR A 40 14.23 -16.30 -5.29
C THR A 40 12.89 -15.67 -4.91
N LYS A 41 12.51 -14.51 -5.48
CA LYS A 41 11.12 -14.00 -5.39
C LYS A 41 10.07 -14.97 -5.91
N LEU A 42 10.47 -15.96 -6.71
CA LEU A 42 9.62 -17.01 -7.27
C LEU A 42 9.70 -18.33 -6.47
N GLU A 43 10.66 -18.47 -5.55
CA GLU A 43 10.89 -19.66 -4.71
C GLU A 43 11.03 -19.23 -3.23
N PRO A 44 9.90 -19.02 -2.53
CA PRO A 44 9.86 -18.42 -1.19
C PRO A 44 10.42 -19.29 -0.06
N ALA A 45 10.86 -20.52 -0.36
CA ALA A 45 11.19 -21.53 0.64
C ALA A 45 12.56 -21.34 1.31
N HIS A 46 13.40 -20.42 0.82
CA HIS A 46 14.78 -20.25 1.30
C HIS A 46 15.17 -18.76 1.41
N PRO A 47 14.80 -18.07 2.52
CA PRO A 47 15.38 -16.75 2.81
C PRO A 47 16.89 -16.88 3.00
N ILE A 48 17.63 -15.84 2.61
CA ILE A 48 19.09 -15.79 2.83
C ILE A 48 19.35 -15.67 4.34
N PRO A 49 20.25 -16.51 4.91
CA PRO A 49 20.60 -16.46 6.33
C PRO A 49 21.24 -15.12 6.78
N PHE A 50 21.05 -14.79 8.06
CA PHE A 50 21.66 -13.65 8.77
C PHE A 50 23.13 -13.92 9.12
N GLU A 51 23.96 -14.17 8.12
CA GLU A 51 25.38 -14.45 8.28
C GLU A 51 26.19 -13.14 8.34
N PRO A 52 26.92 -12.83 9.44
CA PRO A 52 27.63 -11.57 9.61
C PRO A 52 28.68 -11.29 8.52
N ASP A 53 29.25 -12.34 7.92
CA ASP A 53 30.25 -12.30 6.86
C ASP A 53 29.66 -12.00 5.47
N ARG A 54 28.32 -12.03 5.31
CA ARG A 54 27.65 -11.66 4.05
C ARG A 54 27.41 -10.17 3.87
N PHE A 55 27.43 -9.40 4.96
CA PHE A 55 27.07 -7.98 4.96
C PHE A 55 28.22 -7.17 5.50
N SER A 56 28.33 -5.91 5.09
CA SER A 56 29.20 -4.98 5.82
C SER A 56 28.67 -4.79 7.25
N GLU A 57 29.54 -4.35 8.16
CA GLU A 57 29.18 -4.14 9.57
C GLU A 57 27.98 -3.19 9.75
N ALA A 58 27.93 -2.11 8.96
CA ALA A 58 26.83 -1.15 8.97
C ALA A 58 25.51 -1.78 8.50
N GLU A 59 25.57 -2.54 7.42
CA GLU A 59 24.41 -3.24 6.85
C GLU A 59 23.83 -4.29 7.80
N TYR A 60 24.71 -5.06 8.44
CA TYR A 60 24.30 -6.03 9.45
C TYR A 60 23.66 -5.35 10.67
N ALA A 61 24.20 -4.22 11.12
CA ALA A 61 23.63 -3.44 12.21
C ALA A 61 22.22 -2.92 11.89
N GLU A 62 21.97 -2.46 10.65
CA GLU A 62 20.64 -2.02 10.21
C GLU A 62 19.62 -3.18 10.18
N LEU A 63 20.02 -4.35 9.68
CA LEU A 63 19.18 -5.55 9.70
C LEU A 63 18.79 -5.95 11.12
N LEU A 64 19.75 -5.95 12.04
CA LEU A 64 19.50 -6.24 13.46
C LEU A 64 18.59 -5.20 14.11
N LEU A 65 18.74 -3.92 13.75
CA LEU A 65 17.86 -2.86 14.24
C LEU A 65 16.42 -3.06 13.75
N ALA A 66 16.24 -3.38 12.46
CA ALA A 66 14.93 -3.67 11.89
C ALA A 66 14.29 -4.89 12.55
N GLU A 67 15.06 -5.96 12.78
CA GLU A 67 14.60 -7.17 13.47
C GLU A 67 14.11 -6.85 14.89
N LYS A 68 14.91 -6.12 15.67
CA LYS A 68 14.56 -5.71 17.04
C LYS A 68 13.31 -4.83 17.07
N MET A 69 13.20 -3.88 16.14
CA MET A 69 12.07 -2.96 16.04
C MET A 69 10.78 -3.72 15.72
N LEU A 70 10.79 -4.56 14.68
CA LEU A 70 9.59 -5.33 14.30
C LEU A 70 9.19 -6.31 15.39
N THR A 71 10.15 -6.96 16.05
CA THR A 71 9.89 -7.82 17.21
C THR A 71 9.15 -7.06 18.31
N LEU A 72 9.63 -5.86 18.66
CA LEU A 72 8.99 -5.02 19.68
C LEU A 72 7.59 -4.56 19.24
N SER A 73 7.44 -4.06 18.01
CA SER A 73 6.15 -3.64 17.47
C SER A 73 5.14 -4.78 17.45
N ASN A 74 5.56 -5.98 17.06
CA ASN A 74 4.71 -7.16 17.09
C ASN A 74 4.33 -7.56 18.52
N ASP A 75 5.28 -7.56 19.46
CA ASP A 75 4.99 -7.87 20.86
C ASP A 75 3.96 -6.89 21.44
N VAL A 76 4.12 -5.59 21.16
CA VAL A 76 3.15 -4.57 21.57
C VAL A 76 1.80 -4.79 20.88
N ASN A 77 1.75 -4.88 19.56
CA ASN A 77 0.52 -5.03 18.79
C ASN A 77 -0.26 -6.29 19.18
N SER A 78 0.43 -7.39 19.52
CA SER A 78 -0.20 -8.66 19.93
C SER A 78 -0.99 -8.58 21.25
N ARG A 79 -0.79 -7.51 22.04
CA ARG A 79 -1.54 -7.28 23.28
C ARG A 79 -2.91 -6.65 23.04
N PHE A 80 -3.20 -6.27 21.80
CA PHE A 80 -4.42 -5.59 21.43
C PHE A 80 -5.23 -6.41 20.42
N CYS A 81 -6.54 -6.50 20.66
CA CYS A 81 -7.49 -7.16 19.79
C CYS A 81 -7.99 -6.17 18.73
N LEU A 82 -7.66 -6.41 17.47
CA LEU A 82 -8.11 -5.59 16.34
C LEU A 82 -9.34 -6.24 15.70
N MET A 83 -10.50 -5.61 15.81
CA MET A 83 -11.78 -6.14 15.31
C MET A 83 -12.28 -5.33 14.11
N GLY A 84 -12.84 -5.98 13.10
CA GLY A 84 -13.42 -5.30 11.93
C GLY A 84 -14.64 -6.01 11.37
N ARG A 85 -15.20 -5.45 10.29
CA ARG A 85 -16.29 -6.05 9.51
C ARG A 85 -15.82 -6.41 8.11
N LYS A 86 -16.39 -7.48 7.55
CA LYS A 86 -16.04 -7.99 6.22
C LYS A 86 -17.12 -7.60 5.23
N CYS A 87 -16.72 -7.29 3.99
CA CYS A 87 -17.66 -7.00 2.92
C CYS A 87 -17.20 -7.64 1.60
N TYR A 88 -18.17 -7.92 0.72
CA TYR A 88 -17.89 -8.16 -0.70
C TYR A 88 -18.37 -6.97 -1.53
N ARG A 89 -17.91 -6.91 -2.79
CA ARG A 89 -18.18 -5.80 -3.70
C ARG A 89 -18.87 -6.30 -4.94
N THR A 90 -19.95 -5.65 -5.34
CA THR A 90 -20.52 -5.79 -6.68
C THR A 90 -20.17 -4.58 -7.52
N TYR A 91 -19.98 -4.81 -8.80
CA TYR A 91 -19.67 -3.78 -9.78
C TYR A 91 -20.73 -3.87 -10.86
N ASP A 92 -21.65 -2.91 -10.88
CA ASP A 92 -22.51 -2.71 -12.04
C ASP A 92 -21.68 -1.97 -13.11
N ASP A 93 -22.01 -2.20 -14.38
CA ASP A 93 -21.27 -1.61 -15.50
C ASP A 93 -21.49 -0.09 -15.53
N GLY A 94 -20.47 0.66 -15.09
CA GLY A 94 -20.45 2.12 -15.11
C GLY A 94 -20.35 2.80 -13.74
N ASP A 95 -20.69 2.08 -12.66
CA ASP A 95 -20.85 2.69 -11.33
C ASP A 95 -19.69 2.45 -10.35
N GLU A 96 -19.69 3.23 -9.27
CA GLU A 96 -18.87 3.00 -8.07
C GLU A 96 -19.18 1.60 -7.48
N PRO A 97 -18.19 0.91 -6.89
CA PRO A 97 -18.43 -0.37 -6.24
C PRO A 97 -19.50 -0.24 -5.15
N THR A 98 -20.49 -1.13 -5.21
CA THR A 98 -21.44 -1.31 -4.10
C THR A 98 -20.87 -2.31 -3.12
N TYR A 99 -20.84 -1.94 -1.84
CA TYR A 99 -20.31 -2.78 -0.76
C TYR A 99 -21.45 -3.47 -0.03
N HIS A 100 -21.35 -4.79 0.10
CA HIS A 100 -22.30 -5.63 0.80
C HIS A 100 -21.65 -6.20 2.06
N TRP A 101 -22.14 -5.80 3.23
CA TRP A 101 -21.55 -6.23 4.50
C TRP A 101 -22.01 -7.63 4.89
N LEU A 102 -21.06 -8.41 5.38
CA LEU A 102 -21.35 -9.65 6.08
C LEU A 102 -21.77 -9.35 7.52
N ASP A 103 -22.54 -10.27 8.10
CA ASP A 103 -22.94 -10.17 9.50
C ASP A 103 -21.78 -10.50 10.43
N GLY A 104 -21.78 -9.87 11.61
CA GLY A 104 -20.77 -10.08 12.63
C GLY A 104 -19.50 -9.25 12.46
N THR A 105 -18.56 -9.50 13.36
CA THR A 105 -17.22 -8.91 13.38
C THR A 105 -16.19 -10.03 13.39
N TYR A 106 -15.03 -9.78 12.82
CA TYR A 106 -13.91 -10.71 12.83
C TYR A 106 -12.67 -10.03 13.42
N GLU A 107 -11.78 -10.85 13.96
CA GLU A 107 -10.50 -10.38 14.46
C GLU A 107 -9.48 -10.34 13.31
N VAL A 108 -8.84 -9.18 13.13
CA VAL A 108 -7.72 -8.99 12.21
C VAL A 108 -6.44 -9.31 12.94
N ARG A 109 -5.84 -10.45 12.61
CA ARG A 109 -4.60 -10.93 13.23
C ARG A 109 -3.42 -10.66 12.30
N SER A 110 -2.85 -9.47 12.45
CA SER A 110 -1.79 -8.99 11.59
C SER A 110 -0.43 -9.05 12.28
N TRP A 111 0.49 -9.83 11.70
CA TRP A 111 1.90 -9.84 12.06
C TRP A 111 2.69 -8.86 11.19
N LEU A 112 3.78 -8.25 11.67
CA LEU A 112 4.66 -7.39 10.87
C LEU A 112 5.96 -8.12 10.52
N ALA A 113 6.26 -8.20 9.23
CA ALA A 113 7.54 -8.73 8.74
C ALA A 113 8.14 -7.77 7.71
N ALA A 114 9.46 -7.64 7.66
CA ALA A 114 10.12 -6.89 6.60
C ALA A 114 10.84 -7.82 5.62
N ARG A 115 10.67 -7.54 4.32
CA ARG A 115 11.42 -8.22 3.27
C ARG A 115 12.38 -7.26 2.58
N PHE A 116 13.65 -7.60 2.62
CA PHE A 116 14.71 -6.97 1.85
C PHE A 116 14.92 -7.76 0.56
N THR A 117 15.25 -7.08 -0.54
CA THR A 117 15.66 -7.77 -1.77
C THR A 117 17.12 -7.44 -2.06
N GLU A 118 17.96 -8.45 -2.19
CA GLU A 118 19.36 -8.29 -2.60
C GLU A 118 19.41 -7.96 -4.10
N ASN A 119 20.27 -7.02 -4.47
CA ASN A 119 20.52 -6.61 -5.85
C ASN A 119 21.87 -7.16 -6.33
N LEU A 120 21.91 -8.43 -6.75
CA LEU A 120 23.14 -9.12 -7.18
C LEU A 120 23.78 -8.59 -8.49
N GLU A 121 23.15 -7.65 -9.22
CA GLU A 121 23.55 -7.26 -10.59
C GLU A 121 23.65 -5.73 -10.79
N GLY A 122 23.97 -4.92 -9.77
CA GLY A 122 24.19 -3.48 -10.00
C GLY A 122 25.11 -2.80 -8.99
N ASP A 123 25.88 -1.81 -9.48
CA ASP A 123 26.81 -0.97 -8.70
C ASP A 123 26.07 -0.08 -7.67
N GLY A 124 25.67 -0.65 -6.53
CA GLY A 124 25.09 0.09 -5.41
C GLY A 124 24.91 -0.78 -4.17
N PRO A 125 24.87 -0.19 -2.96
CA PRO A 125 24.78 -0.93 -1.70
C PRO A 125 23.52 -1.80 -1.62
N LEU A 126 23.57 -2.89 -0.83
CA LEU A 126 22.50 -3.90 -0.73
C LEU A 126 21.14 -3.32 -0.30
N PHE A 127 21.14 -2.16 0.36
CA PHE A 127 20.03 -1.65 1.15
C PHE A 127 19.36 -0.43 0.55
N HIS A 128 18.41 -0.66 -0.35
CA HIS A 128 17.51 0.43 -0.78
C HIS A 128 16.03 0.11 -0.69
N HIS A 129 15.55 -1.03 -0.16
CA HIS A 129 14.09 -1.25 -0.11
C HIS A 129 13.64 -2.41 0.80
N GLY A 130 13.90 -2.30 2.11
CA GLY A 130 13.14 -3.09 3.09
C GLY A 130 11.68 -2.68 3.05
N ARG A 131 10.76 -3.62 2.81
CA ARG A 131 9.32 -3.34 2.81
C ARG A 131 8.66 -4.09 3.94
N ILE A 132 7.83 -3.39 4.71
CA ILE A 132 7.02 -4.00 5.77
C ILE A 132 5.77 -4.60 5.15
N TYR A 133 5.49 -5.84 5.51
CA TYR A 133 4.36 -6.63 5.09
C TYR A 133 3.64 -7.19 6.30
N THR A 134 2.41 -7.57 6.05
CA THR A 134 1.60 -8.33 6.98
C THR A 134 1.37 -9.71 6.40
N PRO A 135 2.21 -10.72 6.71
CA PRO A 135 2.01 -12.08 6.21
C PRO A 135 0.80 -12.74 6.90
N GLY A 136 0.23 -13.77 6.27
CA GLY A 136 -0.90 -14.54 6.81
C GLY A 136 -2.25 -14.24 6.15
N PHE A 137 -3.27 -14.99 6.58
CA PHE A 137 -4.61 -14.97 5.98
C PHE A 137 -5.40 -13.71 6.36
N SER A 138 -5.40 -13.32 7.63
CA SER A 138 -6.03 -12.12 8.18
C SER A 138 -5.11 -10.89 8.12
N ASN A 139 -4.46 -10.68 6.97
CA ASN A 139 -3.49 -9.62 6.82
C ASN A 139 -4.13 -8.22 6.63
N LEU A 140 -3.61 -7.23 7.37
CA LEU A 140 -4.15 -5.87 7.38
C LEU A 140 -3.97 -5.14 6.04
N GLN A 141 -2.85 -5.37 5.33
CA GLN A 141 -2.58 -4.75 4.01
C GLN A 141 -3.48 -5.28 2.86
N GLY A 142 -4.19 -6.37 3.11
CA GLY A 142 -5.15 -6.97 2.18
C GLY A 142 -6.56 -6.40 2.32
N LEU A 143 -6.86 -5.72 3.43
CA LEU A 143 -8.16 -5.12 3.67
C LEU A 143 -8.40 -3.94 2.74
N CYS A 144 -9.59 -3.88 2.15
CA CYS A 144 -10.01 -2.71 1.39
C CYS A 144 -10.30 -1.52 2.30
N GLY A 145 -10.31 -0.30 1.76
CA GLY A 145 -10.53 0.92 2.55
C GLY A 145 -11.84 0.88 3.35
N ALA A 146 -12.88 0.23 2.83
CA ALA A 146 -14.15 0.04 3.54
C ALA A 146 -13.96 -0.76 4.83
N GLU A 147 -13.31 -1.92 4.73
CA GLU A 147 -13.08 -2.81 5.86
C GLU A 147 -12.17 -2.12 6.89
N ARG A 148 -11.14 -1.42 6.43
CA ARG A 148 -10.22 -0.68 7.32
C ARG A 148 -10.93 0.42 8.10
N ALA A 149 -11.90 1.10 7.50
CA ALA A 149 -12.70 2.11 8.17
C ALA A 149 -13.60 1.56 9.30
N THR A 150 -13.78 0.23 9.39
CA THR A 150 -14.56 -0.42 10.46
C THR A 150 -13.71 -0.91 11.63
N LEU A 151 -12.39 -0.74 11.57
CA LEU A 151 -11.48 -1.32 12.54
C LEU A 151 -11.60 -0.66 13.91
N LEU A 152 -11.61 -1.49 14.95
CA LEU A 152 -11.61 -1.12 16.36
C LEU A 152 -10.45 -1.82 17.05
N ILE A 153 -9.74 -1.12 17.94
CA ILE A 153 -8.70 -1.74 18.79
C ILE A 153 -9.27 -1.87 20.20
N ASN A 154 -9.36 -3.09 20.73
CA ASN A 154 -10.03 -3.40 22.01
C ASN A 154 -11.44 -2.76 22.10
N GLY A 155 -12.19 -2.78 21.00
CA GLY A 155 -13.51 -2.14 20.90
C GLY A 155 -13.49 -0.61 20.83
N ARG A 156 -12.32 0.03 20.87
CA ARG A 156 -12.17 1.50 20.80
C ARG A 156 -11.97 1.98 19.36
N PRO A 157 -12.46 3.18 19.00
CA PRO A 157 -12.28 3.75 17.66
C PRO A 157 -10.82 3.90 17.23
N THR A 158 -10.59 3.77 15.93
CA THR A 158 -9.26 3.91 15.30
C THR A 158 -9.24 5.07 14.31
N VAL A 159 -8.02 5.49 13.94
CA VAL A 159 -7.78 6.42 12.84
C VAL A 159 -6.65 5.88 11.97
N GLU A 160 -6.81 5.98 10.65
CA GLU A 160 -5.77 5.70 9.65
C GLU A 160 -5.30 7.05 9.06
N LEU A 161 -4.01 7.36 9.18
CA LEU A 161 -3.40 8.56 8.59
C LEU A 161 -2.42 8.18 7.48
N ASP A 162 -2.49 8.86 6.34
CA ASP A 162 -1.65 8.63 5.15
C ASP A 162 -0.87 9.90 4.77
N PHE A 163 0.32 9.73 4.18
CA PHE A 163 1.04 10.85 3.59
C PHE A 163 0.44 11.23 2.25
N GLY A 164 -0.16 12.42 2.16
CA GLY A 164 -0.64 12.98 0.90
C GLY A 164 0.48 13.06 -0.16
N SER A 165 0.48 12.14 -1.12
CA SER A 165 1.41 12.13 -2.27
C SER A 165 2.90 11.97 -1.92
N LEU A 166 3.24 11.14 -0.92
CA LEU A 166 4.60 10.96 -0.40
C LEU A 166 5.73 10.95 -1.45
N HIS A 167 5.64 10.10 -2.48
CA HIS A 167 6.70 9.99 -3.49
C HIS A 167 6.91 11.27 -4.30
N ALA A 168 5.84 12.01 -4.60
CA ALA A 168 5.96 13.30 -5.28
C ALA A 168 6.60 14.33 -4.34
N MET A 169 6.18 14.37 -3.08
CA MET A 169 6.81 15.24 -2.08
C MET A 169 8.30 14.96 -1.94
N LEU A 170 8.69 13.68 -1.88
CA LEU A 170 10.10 13.27 -1.83
C LEU A 170 10.86 13.74 -3.06
N ALA A 171 10.30 13.63 -4.27
CA ALA A 171 10.96 14.06 -5.49
C ALA A 171 11.33 15.55 -5.47
N TYR A 172 10.44 16.41 -4.96
CA TYR A 172 10.66 17.86 -4.85
C TYR A 172 11.54 18.22 -3.66
N ASN A 173 11.19 17.71 -2.48
CA ASN A 173 11.88 18.07 -1.25
C ASN A 173 13.33 17.60 -1.30
N LEU A 174 13.68 16.43 -1.83
CA LEU A 174 15.09 16.01 -2.00
C LEU A 174 15.93 16.96 -2.88
N ARG A 175 15.30 17.90 -3.60
CA ARG A 175 15.98 18.95 -4.38
C ARG A 175 15.97 20.31 -3.70
N GLY A 176 15.48 20.40 -2.48
CA GLY A 176 15.19 21.68 -1.85
C GLY A 176 14.13 22.47 -2.61
N LEU A 177 13.12 21.82 -3.17
CA LEU A 177 12.02 22.49 -3.88
C LEU A 177 10.70 22.27 -3.15
N PRO A 178 9.81 23.28 -3.11
CA PRO A 178 8.46 23.07 -2.61
C PRO A 178 7.68 22.16 -3.56
N CYS A 179 7.00 21.15 -3.01
CA CYS A 179 6.08 20.32 -3.78
C CYS A 179 4.77 21.09 -4.02
N PRO A 180 4.18 21.02 -5.23
CA PRO A 180 2.80 21.51 -5.43
C PRO A 180 1.83 20.86 -4.45
N GLU A 181 0.85 21.61 -3.96
CA GLU A 181 -0.18 21.15 -3.01
C GLU A 181 -0.84 19.84 -3.47
N ASP A 182 -1.22 19.75 -4.75
CA ASP A 182 -1.60 18.50 -5.39
C ASP A 182 -0.74 18.25 -6.64
N PRO A 183 0.28 17.38 -6.54
CA PRO A 183 1.18 17.12 -7.66
C PRO A 183 0.49 16.41 -8.83
N TYR A 184 -0.74 15.92 -8.66
CA TYR A 184 -1.50 15.23 -9.69
C TYR A 184 -2.51 16.13 -10.41
N LYS A 185 -2.71 17.38 -9.97
CA LYS A 185 -3.61 18.37 -10.61
C LYS A 185 -2.98 19.09 -11.81
N LEU A 186 -2.75 18.33 -12.89
CA LEU A 186 -2.09 18.83 -14.11
C LEU A 186 -2.87 19.92 -14.89
N TRP A 187 -4.18 20.05 -14.65
CA TRP A 187 -5.05 21.05 -15.29
C TRP A 187 -5.40 22.22 -14.34
N GLY A 188 -4.62 22.39 -13.26
CA GLY A 188 -4.84 23.44 -12.27
C GLY A 188 -6.15 23.25 -11.48
N ALA A 189 -6.79 24.34 -11.11
CA ALA A 189 -7.99 24.35 -10.26
C ALA A 189 -9.19 23.58 -10.88
N PHE A 190 -9.24 23.46 -12.20
CA PHE A 190 -10.31 22.77 -12.93
C PHE A 190 -10.04 21.28 -13.17
N THR A 191 -8.98 20.73 -12.58
CA THR A 191 -8.66 19.30 -12.72
C THR A 191 -9.83 18.45 -12.21
N THR A 192 -10.46 17.69 -13.10
CA THR A 192 -11.51 16.73 -12.74
C THR A 192 -10.94 15.51 -12.02
N LYS A 193 -11.79 14.73 -11.33
CA LYS A 193 -11.38 13.45 -10.72
C LYS A 193 -10.73 12.50 -11.74
N ALA A 194 -11.27 12.43 -12.95
CA ALA A 194 -10.74 11.61 -14.05
C ALA A 194 -9.34 12.10 -14.49
N GLN A 195 -9.20 13.40 -14.73
CA GLN A 195 -7.91 14.02 -15.08
C GLN A 195 -6.84 13.78 -14.01
N ARG A 196 -7.19 13.97 -12.74
CA ARG A 196 -6.30 13.71 -11.62
C ARG A 196 -5.88 12.24 -11.55
N ALA A 197 -6.79 11.30 -11.80
CA ALA A 197 -6.50 9.86 -11.81
C ALA A 197 -5.51 9.49 -12.93
N VAL A 198 -5.68 10.03 -14.14
CA VAL A 198 -4.73 9.86 -15.24
C VAL A 198 -3.37 10.45 -14.88
N GLY A 199 -3.34 11.68 -14.36
CA GLY A 199 -2.11 12.34 -13.91
C GLY A 199 -1.37 11.53 -12.84
N LYS A 200 -2.09 11.07 -11.80
CA LYS A 200 -1.55 10.21 -10.74
C LYS A 200 -0.95 8.93 -11.29
N HIS A 201 -1.63 8.25 -12.22
CA HIS A 201 -1.12 7.03 -12.81
C HIS A 201 0.15 7.28 -13.63
N LEU A 202 0.17 8.31 -14.47
CA LEU A 202 1.29 8.64 -15.34
C LEU A 202 2.53 9.07 -14.55
N ILE A 203 2.35 9.94 -13.54
CA ILE A 203 3.42 10.38 -12.64
C ILE A 203 3.94 9.19 -11.84
N SER A 204 3.05 8.42 -11.19
CA SER A 204 3.46 7.23 -10.43
C SER A 204 4.20 6.22 -11.30
N SER A 205 3.76 5.98 -12.54
CA SER A 205 4.47 5.12 -13.48
C SER A 205 5.82 5.71 -13.86
N GLY A 206 5.90 7.03 -14.04
CA GLY A 206 7.11 7.77 -14.36
C GLY A 206 8.30 7.42 -13.47
N TRP A 207 8.13 7.45 -12.15
CA TRP A 207 9.22 7.13 -11.22
C TRP A 207 9.58 5.64 -11.15
N ASN A 208 8.68 4.74 -11.56
CA ASN A 208 8.82 3.28 -11.35
C ASN A 208 9.20 2.50 -12.61
N VAL A 209 9.29 3.16 -13.77
CA VAL A 209 9.73 2.54 -15.02
C VAL A 209 11.21 2.82 -15.27
N LYS A 210 11.84 1.97 -16.09
CA LYS A 210 13.17 2.18 -16.67
C LYS A 210 13.03 2.47 -18.16
N GLY A 211 13.93 3.30 -18.70
CA GLY A 211 13.97 3.60 -20.14
C GLY A 211 13.51 5.02 -20.51
N GLY A 212 13.59 5.96 -19.56
CA GLY A 212 13.21 7.36 -19.76
C GLY A 212 11.70 7.60 -19.70
N TRP A 213 11.30 8.83 -20.01
CA TRP A 213 9.93 9.30 -19.79
C TRP A 213 8.87 8.59 -20.65
N TYR A 214 9.21 8.21 -21.88
CA TYR A 214 8.25 7.59 -22.80
C TYR A 214 7.79 6.20 -22.31
N SER A 215 8.61 5.51 -21.52
CA SER A 215 8.25 4.24 -20.88
C SER A 215 7.07 4.38 -19.91
N ALA A 216 6.86 5.56 -19.33
CA ALA A 216 5.72 5.82 -18.44
C ALA A 216 4.39 5.84 -19.23
N ILE A 217 4.43 6.41 -20.44
CA ILE A 217 3.31 6.42 -21.37
C ILE A 217 3.01 5.01 -21.87
N GLN A 218 4.05 4.27 -22.28
CA GLN A 218 3.89 2.88 -22.72
C GLN A 218 3.31 1.99 -21.62
N SER A 219 3.79 2.13 -20.38
CA SER A 219 3.28 1.41 -19.21
C SER A 219 1.83 1.78 -18.90
N SER A 220 1.47 3.06 -18.95
CA SER A 220 0.11 3.54 -18.69
C SER A 220 -0.87 3.07 -19.77
N ALA A 221 -0.49 3.15 -21.05
CA ALA A 221 -1.29 2.63 -22.16
C ALA A 221 -1.51 1.11 -22.03
N LYS A 222 -0.46 0.36 -21.69
CA LYS A 222 -0.57 -1.08 -21.43
C LYS A 222 -1.51 -1.38 -20.25
N ALA A 223 -1.42 -0.60 -19.18
CA ALA A 223 -2.30 -0.75 -18.01
C ALA A 223 -3.77 -0.53 -18.37
N ALA A 224 -4.09 0.51 -19.15
CA ALA A 224 -5.47 0.78 -19.60
C ALA A 224 -6.07 -0.36 -20.44
N GLN A 225 -5.23 -1.14 -21.14
CA GLN A 225 -5.66 -2.30 -21.92
C GLN A 225 -5.80 -3.61 -21.12
N LEU A 226 -5.23 -3.70 -19.91
CA LEU A 226 -5.28 -4.92 -19.09
C LEU A 226 -6.68 -5.22 -18.53
N ASN A 227 -7.67 -4.33 -18.74
CA ASN A 227 -9.06 -4.51 -18.30
C ASN A 227 -9.84 -5.58 -19.11
N LYS A 228 -9.23 -6.25 -20.10
CA LYS A 228 -9.95 -7.14 -21.03
C LYS A 228 -10.60 -8.36 -20.38
N HIS A 229 -10.09 -8.83 -19.25
CA HIS A 229 -10.65 -9.99 -18.56
C HIS A 229 -10.78 -9.66 -17.08
N ARG A 230 -12.02 -9.48 -16.61
CA ARG A 230 -12.32 -9.49 -15.17
C ARG A 230 -11.74 -10.80 -14.62
N PRO A 231 -10.90 -10.76 -13.58
CA PRO A 231 -10.50 -12.01 -12.94
C PRO A 231 -11.77 -12.70 -12.44
N GLU A 232 -11.99 -13.95 -12.85
CA GLU A 232 -13.12 -14.77 -12.37
C GLU A 232 -13.18 -14.65 -10.84
N SER A 233 -14.31 -14.15 -10.34
CA SER A 233 -14.48 -13.83 -8.93
C SER A 233 -15.07 -15.01 -8.20
N TYR A 234 -14.45 -15.36 -7.07
CA TYR A 234 -15.10 -15.67 -5.79
C TYR A 234 -16.54 -16.18 -5.87
N GLU A 235 -16.73 -17.50 -5.84
CA GLU A 235 -17.90 -18.03 -5.15
C GLU A 235 -17.57 -17.99 -3.66
N VAL A 236 -18.13 -17.02 -2.93
CA VAL A 236 -18.17 -17.07 -1.47
C VAL A 236 -19.22 -18.12 -1.14
N GLN A 237 -18.77 -19.33 -0.79
CA GLN A 237 -19.65 -20.44 -0.43
C GLN A 237 -20.19 -20.30 1.00
N GLY A 238 -19.60 -19.40 1.80
CA GLY A 238 -20.07 -19.06 3.14
C GLY A 238 -19.00 -18.34 3.98
N TRP A 239 -19.31 -18.11 5.25
CA TRP A 239 -18.37 -17.63 6.28
C TRP A 239 -18.57 -18.53 7.50
N ASP A 240 -17.50 -19.17 8.00
CA ASP A 240 -17.61 -20.13 9.12
C ASP A 240 -17.30 -19.50 10.49
N GLY A 241 -17.01 -18.20 10.54
CA GLY A 241 -16.63 -17.49 11.76
C GLY A 241 -15.14 -17.18 11.86
N ASP A 242 -14.29 -17.98 11.20
CA ASP A 242 -12.83 -17.82 11.22
C ASP A 242 -12.27 -17.50 9.83
N CYS A 243 -12.94 -17.95 8.75
CA CYS A 243 -12.51 -17.78 7.36
C CYS A 243 -13.70 -17.53 6.41
N LEU A 244 -13.43 -16.89 5.26
CA LEU A 244 -14.33 -16.93 4.11
C LEU A 244 -14.25 -18.33 3.49
N LEU A 245 -15.35 -19.09 3.53
CA LEU A 245 -15.45 -20.36 2.82
C LEU A 245 -15.49 -20.06 1.31
N GLY A 246 -14.48 -20.54 0.57
CA GLY A 246 -14.39 -20.41 -0.89
C GLY A 246 -13.04 -19.92 -1.44
N ASP A 247 -12.08 -19.53 -0.60
CA ASP A 247 -10.79 -18.96 -1.05
C ASP A 247 -9.86 -19.95 -1.79
N ALA A 248 -10.18 -21.25 -1.84
CA ALA A 248 -9.18 -22.28 -2.07
C ALA A 248 -9.10 -22.90 -3.49
N LYS A 249 -9.93 -22.55 -4.47
CA LYS A 249 -9.82 -23.19 -5.81
C LYS A 249 -9.97 -22.20 -6.97
N GLY A 250 -8.83 -21.71 -7.46
CA GLY A 250 -8.73 -21.04 -8.78
C GLY A 250 -8.76 -19.51 -8.79
N GLY A 251 -8.83 -18.83 -7.63
CA GLY A 251 -8.95 -17.38 -7.56
C GLY A 251 -7.72 -16.60 -8.06
N ALA A 252 -7.95 -15.53 -8.84
CA ALA A 252 -6.87 -14.63 -9.26
C ALA A 252 -6.12 -14.02 -8.08
N THR A 253 -4.83 -13.77 -8.27
CA THR A 253 -3.97 -13.23 -7.21
C THR A 253 -4.43 -11.87 -6.70
N GLU A 254 -4.28 -11.57 -5.42
CA GLU A 254 -4.62 -10.24 -4.88
C GLU A 254 -3.83 -9.12 -5.57
N LYS A 255 -2.60 -9.43 -6.00
CA LYS A 255 -1.84 -8.57 -6.93
C LYS A 255 -2.58 -8.34 -8.25
N ARG A 256 -3.06 -9.40 -8.93
CA ARG A 256 -3.85 -9.30 -10.17
C ARG A 256 -5.13 -8.50 -9.97
N LYS A 257 -5.79 -8.66 -8.81
CA LYS A 257 -6.99 -7.89 -8.45
C LYS A 257 -6.68 -6.40 -8.29
N LYS A 258 -5.65 -6.04 -7.53
CA LYS A 258 -5.19 -4.65 -7.39
C LYS A 258 -4.74 -4.05 -8.73
N GLU A 259 -4.04 -4.81 -9.56
CA GLU A 259 -3.65 -4.39 -10.92
C GLU A 259 -4.87 -4.18 -11.83
N TRP A 260 -5.87 -5.06 -11.76
CA TRP A 260 -7.13 -4.93 -12.48
C TRP A 260 -7.93 -3.70 -12.05
N HIS A 261 -8.09 -3.46 -10.75
CA HIS A 261 -8.77 -2.27 -10.24
C HIS A 261 -8.10 -0.98 -10.74
N LYS A 262 -6.77 -0.89 -10.66
CA LYS A 262 -6.01 0.25 -11.16
C LYS A 262 -6.17 0.44 -12.67
N ALA A 263 -6.14 -0.66 -13.43
CA ALA A 263 -6.37 -0.65 -14.88
C ALA A 263 -7.79 -0.15 -15.21
N ARG A 264 -8.81 -0.62 -14.48
CA ARG A 264 -10.21 -0.21 -14.64
C ARG A 264 -10.40 1.28 -14.32
N GLU A 265 -9.85 1.77 -13.21
CA GLU A 265 -9.90 3.19 -12.86
C GLU A 265 -9.26 4.07 -13.93
N LEU A 266 -8.07 3.70 -14.40
CA LEU A 266 -7.39 4.42 -15.48
C LEU A 266 -8.22 4.41 -16.77
N ARG A 267 -8.80 3.26 -17.15
CA ARG A 267 -9.63 3.15 -18.34
C ARG A 267 -10.89 4.01 -18.24
N ARG A 268 -11.58 4.00 -17.09
CA ARG A 268 -12.76 4.87 -16.82
C ARG A 268 -12.38 6.34 -16.89
N ALA A 269 -11.24 6.71 -16.30
CA ALA A 269 -10.76 8.07 -16.32
C ALA A 269 -10.43 8.55 -17.75
N LEU A 270 -9.77 7.71 -18.55
CA LEU A 270 -9.49 7.99 -19.95
C LEU A 270 -10.78 8.09 -20.79
N HIS A 271 -11.75 7.20 -20.57
CA HIS A 271 -13.05 7.28 -21.26
C HIS A 271 -13.80 8.58 -20.91
N GLY A 272 -13.79 8.99 -19.64
CA GLY A 272 -14.41 10.26 -19.22
C GLY A 272 -13.69 11.51 -19.76
N MET A 273 -12.38 11.42 -20.03
CA MET A 273 -11.61 12.52 -20.61
C MET A 273 -11.70 12.60 -22.13
N ALA A 274 -11.72 11.44 -22.81
CA ALA A 274 -11.74 11.33 -24.25
C ALA A 274 -12.65 10.17 -24.68
N PRO A 275 -13.99 10.37 -24.69
CA PRO A 275 -14.95 9.32 -25.01
C PRO A 275 -14.78 8.71 -26.41
N GLN A 276 -14.26 9.50 -27.35
CA GLN A 276 -13.98 9.13 -28.73
C GLN A 276 -12.68 8.32 -28.90
N LEU A 277 -11.85 8.22 -27.87
CA LEU A 277 -10.57 7.51 -27.93
C LEU A 277 -10.81 6.00 -27.89
N ASP A 278 -10.33 5.29 -28.90
CA ASP A 278 -10.29 3.83 -28.86
C ASP A 278 -9.26 3.37 -27.82
N LEU A 279 -9.77 2.95 -26.65
CA LEU A 279 -8.96 2.48 -25.53
C LEU A 279 -8.38 1.07 -25.76
N ASP A 280 -8.78 0.39 -26.84
CA ASP A 280 -8.21 -0.89 -27.25
C ASP A 280 -7.10 -0.72 -28.31
N ASP A 281 -7.00 0.44 -28.96
CA ASP A 281 -5.84 0.82 -29.75
C ASP A 281 -4.72 1.39 -28.87
N ARG A 282 -3.66 0.59 -28.69
CA ARG A 282 -2.48 0.96 -27.91
C ARG A 282 -1.77 2.19 -28.48
N LYS A 283 -1.72 2.34 -29.80
CA LYS A 283 -1.04 3.47 -30.45
C LYS A 283 -1.82 4.75 -30.25
N ALA A 284 -3.15 4.71 -30.41
CA ALA A 284 -4.03 5.84 -30.12
C ALA A 284 -3.89 6.29 -28.66
N LEU A 285 -3.90 5.35 -27.71
CA LEU A 285 -3.67 5.65 -26.28
C LEU A 285 -2.30 6.30 -26.03
N GLN A 286 -1.22 5.74 -26.59
CA GLN A 286 0.11 6.29 -26.42
C GLN A 286 0.21 7.70 -27.02
N HIS A 287 -0.38 7.91 -28.19
CA HIS A 287 -0.44 9.20 -28.86
C HIS A 287 -1.18 10.23 -28.00
N PHE A 288 -2.40 9.90 -27.54
CA PHE A 288 -3.18 10.77 -26.64
C PHE A 288 -2.39 11.14 -25.37
N LEU A 289 -1.83 10.15 -24.66
CA LEU A 289 -1.05 10.41 -23.46
C LEU A 289 0.19 11.28 -23.73
N LYS A 290 0.83 11.10 -24.89
CA LYS A 290 2.03 11.84 -25.29
C LYS A 290 1.72 13.28 -25.71
N GLU A 291 0.66 13.51 -26.46
CA GLU A 291 0.37 14.84 -27.03
C GLU A 291 -0.51 15.67 -26.09
N GLU A 292 -1.44 15.06 -25.34
CA GLU A 292 -2.41 15.79 -24.52
C GLU A 292 -2.01 15.90 -23.04
N VAL A 293 -1.46 14.81 -22.46
CA VAL A 293 -1.21 14.74 -21.01
C VAL A 293 0.25 15.05 -20.66
N TRP A 294 1.18 14.49 -21.41
CA TRP A 294 2.61 14.62 -21.11
C TRP A 294 3.15 16.06 -21.14
N PRO A 295 2.71 16.97 -22.03
CA PRO A 295 3.15 18.37 -21.97
C PRO A 295 2.79 19.05 -20.65
N LEU A 296 1.66 18.68 -20.04
CA LEU A 296 1.23 19.17 -18.73
C LEU A 296 2.12 18.64 -17.61
N VAL A 297 2.47 17.34 -17.67
CA VAL A 297 3.46 16.75 -16.74
C VAL A 297 4.78 17.48 -16.84
N LYS A 298 5.29 17.73 -18.07
CA LYS A 298 6.54 18.47 -18.27
C LYS A 298 6.48 19.89 -17.73
N LYS A 299 5.37 20.58 -17.95
CA LYS A 299 5.16 21.95 -17.49
C LYS A 299 5.18 22.03 -15.96
N GLN A 300 4.46 21.14 -15.28
CA GLN A 300 4.35 21.17 -13.82
C GLN A 300 5.57 20.56 -13.12
N HIS A 301 6.07 19.43 -13.63
CA HIS A 301 7.11 18.61 -12.98
C HIS A 301 8.50 18.77 -13.59
N GLY A 302 8.71 19.83 -14.38
CA GLY A 302 9.97 20.11 -15.09
C GLY A 302 11.21 19.98 -14.20
N ALA A 303 11.11 20.47 -12.95
CA ALA A 303 12.20 20.49 -11.99
C ALA A 303 12.56 19.12 -11.40
N VAL A 304 11.79 18.06 -11.65
CA VAL A 304 11.99 16.69 -11.14
C VAL A 304 11.92 15.64 -12.27
N LEU A 305 11.86 16.08 -13.53
CA LEU A 305 11.65 15.21 -14.70
C LEU A 305 12.77 14.19 -14.92
N ASP A 306 14.01 14.49 -14.54
CA ASP A 306 15.16 13.59 -14.70
C ASP A 306 15.08 12.36 -13.79
N LEU A 307 14.21 12.35 -12.78
CA LEU A 307 13.91 11.12 -12.01
C LEU A 307 12.93 10.20 -12.77
N PHE A 308 12.23 10.68 -13.80
CA PHE A 308 11.32 9.82 -14.58
C PHE A 308 12.12 8.83 -15.44
N GLY A 309 11.69 7.56 -15.43
CA GLY A 309 12.35 6.51 -16.21
C GLY A 309 13.65 5.99 -15.60
N THR A 310 13.93 6.32 -14.33
CA THR A 310 15.14 5.93 -13.61
C THR A 310 14.90 4.86 -12.53
N ASP A 311 13.66 4.41 -12.35
CA ASP A 311 13.26 3.57 -11.22
C ASP A 311 13.46 4.25 -9.84
N ALA A 312 13.44 5.59 -9.81
CA ALA A 312 13.54 6.42 -8.60
C ALA A 312 12.55 6.02 -7.50
N GLY A 313 11.35 5.59 -7.88
CA GLY A 313 10.36 5.07 -6.93
C GLY A 313 10.94 3.97 -6.07
N MET A 314 11.51 2.94 -6.70
CA MET A 314 12.12 1.79 -6.03
C MET A 314 13.49 2.10 -5.41
N ARG A 315 14.31 2.91 -6.07
CA ARG A 315 15.72 3.14 -5.70
C ARG A 315 15.93 4.25 -4.69
N LEU A 316 15.05 5.26 -4.67
CA LEU A 316 15.23 6.49 -3.88
C LEU A 316 14.08 6.68 -2.90
N PHE A 317 12.83 6.54 -3.34
CA PHE A 317 11.68 6.89 -2.50
C PHE A 317 11.31 5.78 -1.50
N MET A 318 11.29 4.52 -1.94
CA MET A 318 11.00 3.38 -1.06
C MET A 318 11.92 3.21 0.17
N PRO A 319 13.25 3.41 0.08
CA PRO A 319 14.08 3.32 1.28
C PRO A 319 13.75 4.42 2.29
N ILE A 320 13.45 5.63 1.81
CA ILE A 320 13.05 6.75 2.66
C ILE A 320 11.70 6.48 3.32
N ASP A 321 10.72 6.02 2.55
CA ASP A 321 9.40 5.59 3.05
C ASP A 321 9.53 4.54 4.16
N GLY A 322 10.34 3.49 3.93
CA GLY A 322 10.62 2.47 4.94
C GLY A 322 11.31 3.01 6.19
N ALA A 323 12.21 3.99 6.05
CA ALA A 323 12.87 4.64 7.19
C ALA A 323 11.89 5.50 8.00
N ILE A 324 10.97 6.20 7.35
CA ILE A 324 9.88 6.95 8.02
C ILE A 324 8.99 5.97 8.80
N ALA A 325 8.55 4.89 8.14
CA ALA A 325 7.71 3.89 8.78
C ALA A 325 8.38 3.23 10.00
N ARG A 326 9.67 2.94 9.91
CA ARG A 326 10.45 2.44 11.05
C ARG A 326 10.41 3.40 12.24
N ASP A 327 10.65 4.68 12.00
CA ASP A 327 10.72 5.69 13.07
C ASP A 327 9.33 5.88 13.73
N VAL A 328 8.25 5.88 12.94
CA VAL A 328 6.87 5.93 13.44
C VAL A 328 6.54 4.70 14.29
N LEU A 329 6.78 3.49 13.79
CA LEU A 329 6.48 2.24 14.50
C LEU A 329 7.24 2.13 15.81
N HIS A 330 8.52 2.49 15.79
CA HIS A 330 9.38 2.44 16.96
C HIS A 330 8.96 3.43 18.06
N HIS A 331 8.45 4.62 17.68
CA HIS A 331 7.91 5.61 18.62
C HIS A 331 6.75 5.05 19.43
N PHE A 332 5.72 4.50 18.76
CA PHE A 332 4.55 3.94 19.44
C PHE A 332 4.89 2.67 20.22
N ALA A 333 5.75 1.80 19.66
CA ALA A 333 6.14 0.57 20.31
C ALA A 333 6.89 0.81 21.63
N LYS A 334 7.74 1.85 21.70
CA LYS A 334 8.41 2.27 22.95
C LYS A 334 7.45 2.71 24.05
N GLN A 335 6.28 3.20 23.68
CA GLN A 335 5.23 3.60 24.62
C GLN A 335 4.27 2.46 24.96
N GLY A 336 4.44 1.27 24.35
CA GLY A 336 3.49 0.18 24.48
C GLY A 336 2.14 0.46 23.82
N LYS A 337 2.07 1.42 22.88
CA LYS A 337 0.87 1.75 22.12
C LYS A 337 0.86 1.00 20.78
N PRO A 338 -0.31 0.54 20.30
CA PRO A 338 -0.41 -0.17 19.04
C PRO A 338 -0.26 0.80 17.87
N CYS A 339 0.48 0.37 16.85
CA CYS A 339 0.60 1.09 15.59
C CYS A 339 0.74 0.06 14.46
N PHE A 340 -0.20 0.11 13.53
CA PHE A 340 -0.27 -0.84 12.44
C PHE A 340 0.00 -0.16 11.10
N PRO A 341 1.10 -0.50 10.40
CA PRO A 341 1.43 0.08 9.10
C PRO A 341 0.60 -0.58 7.98
N ILE A 342 -0.01 0.24 7.13
CA ILE A 342 -0.85 -0.19 6.02
C ILE A 342 -0.39 0.52 4.75
N HIS A 343 0.48 -0.14 3.97
CA HIS A 343 1.14 0.53 2.85
C HIS A 343 1.93 1.76 3.33
N ASP A 344 1.55 2.96 2.87
CA ASP A 344 2.09 4.27 3.22
C ASP A 344 1.34 4.96 4.39
N SER A 345 0.29 4.33 4.93
CA SER A 345 -0.50 4.83 6.04
C SER A 345 -0.24 4.08 7.37
N PHE A 346 -0.68 4.67 8.48
CA PHE A 346 -0.59 4.07 9.82
C PHE A 346 -1.94 4.13 10.52
N LEU A 347 -2.31 3.04 11.18
CA LEU A 347 -3.52 2.90 11.97
C LEU A 347 -3.18 2.82 13.47
N VAL A 348 -3.79 3.70 14.25
CA VAL A 348 -3.63 3.84 15.70
C VAL A 348 -5.00 4.07 16.37
N PHE A 349 -5.05 4.21 17.69
CA PHE A 349 -6.26 4.67 18.37
C PHE A 349 -6.66 6.08 17.88
N ALA A 350 -7.96 6.36 17.80
CA ALA A 350 -8.45 7.67 17.39
C ALA A 350 -7.93 8.82 18.29
N GLU A 351 -7.72 8.55 19.58
CA GLU A 351 -7.16 9.51 20.55
C GLU A 351 -5.69 9.86 20.28
N ASP A 352 -4.95 8.97 19.61
CA ASP A 352 -3.54 9.17 19.27
C ASP A 352 -3.37 9.89 17.90
N LYS A 353 -4.44 10.38 17.28
CA LYS A 353 -4.41 11.02 15.95
C LYS A 353 -3.36 12.13 15.85
N GLN A 354 -3.37 13.05 16.81
CA GLN A 354 -2.44 14.19 16.78
C GLN A 354 -1.00 13.73 16.98
N GLU A 355 -0.78 12.79 17.91
CA GLU A 355 0.55 12.23 18.14
C GLU A 355 1.08 11.52 16.90
N LEU A 356 0.25 10.73 16.21
CA LEU A 356 0.66 10.08 14.97
C LEU A 356 1.02 11.10 13.89
N CYS A 357 0.21 12.17 13.75
CA CYS A 357 0.50 13.27 12.83
C CYS A 357 1.87 13.91 13.10
N ASP A 358 2.11 14.28 14.37
CA ASP A 358 3.36 14.92 14.80
C ASP A 358 4.57 14.00 14.58
N VAL A 359 4.43 12.71 14.87
CA VAL A 359 5.50 11.70 14.72
C VAL A 359 5.80 11.43 13.25
N MET A 360 4.77 11.33 12.40
CA MET A 360 4.95 11.20 10.95
C MET A 360 5.71 12.41 10.38
N HIS A 361 5.33 13.62 10.78
CA HIS A 361 6.05 14.85 10.42
C HIS A 361 7.48 14.89 10.94
N ALA A 362 7.69 14.52 12.20
CA ALA A 362 9.01 14.51 12.82
C ALA A 362 9.93 13.49 12.13
N ALA A 363 9.42 12.28 11.82
CA ALA A 363 10.15 11.26 11.08
C ALA A 363 10.51 11.73 9.66
N TYR A 364 9.55 12.33 8.96
CA TYR A 364 9.78 12.91 7.64
C TYR A 364 10.86 13.99 7.67
N ARG A 365 10.73 14.98 8.57
CA ARG A 365 11.71 16.07 8.72
C ARG A 365 13.07 15.59 9.18
N LYS A 366 13.15 14.56 10.02
CA LYS A 366 14.42 13.97 10.45
C LYS A 366 15.18 13.36 9.27
N ILE A 367 14.48 12.68 8.37
CA ILE A 367 15.09 11.96 7.24
C ILE A 367 15.38 12.90 6.08
N ILE A 368 14.50 13.86 5.81
CA ILE A 368 14.64 14.83 4.71
C ILE A 368 15.37 16.10 5.13
N GLY A 369 15.45 16.43 6.42
CA GLY A 369 16.32 17.46 6.97
C GLY A 369 16.20 18.84 6.32
N GLU A 370 17.36 19.45 6.06
CA GLU A 370 17.59 20.77 5.45
C GLU A 370 16.98 20.96 4.06
N TYR A 371 16.57 19.86 3.42
CA TYR A 371 15.98 19.88 2.09
C TYR A 371 14.48 20.29 2.12
N VAL A 372 13.85 20.32 3.29
CA VAL A 372 12.46 20.80 3.43
C VAL A 372 12.43 22.33 3.29
N ARG A 373 11.94 22.84 2.15
CA ARG A 373 11.81 24.30 1.92
C ARG A 373 10.47 24.91 2.32
N GLU A 374 9.38 24.15 2.32
CA GLU A 374 8.03 24.61 2.71
C GLU A 374 7.23 23.49 3.42
N HIS A 375 6.00 23.82 3.82
CA HIS A 375 5.08 22.99 4.61
C HIS A 375 5.04 21.52 4.14
N VAL A 376 5.30 20.58 5.06
CA VAL A 376 5.01 19.16 4.86
C VAL A 376 3.49 19.04 4.94
N SER A 377 2.84 18.47 3.91
CA SER A 377 1.39 18.26 3.97
C SER A 377 1.05 17.48 5.24
N GLU A 378 0.00 17.92 5.93
CA GLU A 378 -0.49 17.18 7.10
C GLU A 378 -0.93 15.78 6.65
N PRO A 379 -0.54 14.71 7.37
CA PRO A 379 -1.12 13.40 7.18
C PRO A 379 -2.64 13.47 7.14
N GLU A 380 -3.20 13.02 6.02
CA GLU A 380 -4.62 13.09 5.80
C GLU A 380 -5.27 11.84 6.41
N GLN A 381 -6.41 12.04 7.06
CA GLN A 381 -7.22 10.91 7.49
C GLN A 381 -7.77 10.20 6.26
N VAL A 382 -7.57 8.89 6.19
CA VAL A 382 -8.11 8.10 5.09
C VAL A 382 -9.64 8.09 5.19
N GLU A 383 -10.28 8.85 4.31
CA GLU A 383 -11.73 8.90 4.21
C GLU A 383 -12.26 7.85 3.24
N PHE A 384 -13.29 7.15 3.67
CA PHE A 384 -13.97 6.15 2.85
C PHE A 384 -15.48 6.39 2.90
N ALA A 385 -16.08 6.73 1.76
CA ALA A 385 -17.51 7.02 1.63
C ALA A 385 -18.16 6.12 0.55
N PRO A 386 -18.32 4.81 0.80
CA PRO A 386 -18.91 3.88 -0.15
C PRO A 386 -20.43 3.99 -0.19
N VAL A 387 -21.02 3.57 -1.32
CA VAL A 387 -22.43 3.15 -1.34
C VAL A 387 -22.50 1.78 -0.69
N VAL A 388 -23.28 1.68 0.38
CA VAL A 388 -23.34 0.48 1.21
C VAL A 388 -24.72 -0.13 1.17
N LYS A 389 -24.79 -1.45 1.01
CA LYS A 389 -25.99 -2.25 1.18
C LYS A 389 -25.79 -3.32 2.25
N ASP A 390 -26.83 -3.64 3.01
CA ASP A 390 -26.84 -4.83 3.87
C ASP A 390 -27.05 -6.11 3.04
N ARG A 391 -27.04 -7.27 3.69
CA ARG A 391 -27.31 -8.58 3.03
C ARG A 391 -28.67 -8.66 2.32
N ASN A 392 -29.60 -7.77 2.66
CA ASN A 392 -30.94 -7.69 2.07
C ASN A 392 -31.01 -6.66 0.92
N GLY A 393 -29.89 -6.02 0.57
CA GLY A 393 -29.84 -5.02 -0.49
C GLY A 393 -30.34 -3.63 -0.10
N MET A 394 -30.61 -3.37 1.18
CA MET A 394 -31.04 -2.04 1.65
C MET A 394 -29.82 -1.13 1.86
N ILE A 395 -29.93 0.12 1.39
CA ILE A 395 -28.88 1.12 1.62
C ILE A 395 -28.77 1.39 3.11
N VAL A 396 -27.56 1.28 3.66
CA VAL A 396 -27.27 1.59 5.06
C VAL A 396 -26.11 2.59 5.14
N GLU A 397 -26.05 3.42 6.17
CA GLU A 397 -24.86 4.26 6.37
C GLU A 397 -23.67 3.39 6.81
N PRO A 398 -22.46 3.59 6.25
CA PRO A 398 -21.25 3.04 6.85
C PRO A 398 -21.15 3.63 8.26
N SER A 399 -21.27 2.78 9.27
CA SER A 399 -21.41 3.16 10.67
C SER A 399 -20.28 4.09 11.15
N ARG A 400 -20.50 5.40 11.08
CA ARG A 400 -19.73 6.45 11.77
C ARG A 400 -20.49 7.01 12.99
N LYS A 401 -21.40 6.24 13.58
CA LYS A 401 -22.02 6.55 14.87
C LYS A 401 -21.77 5.45 15.88
N LEU A 402 -20.58 5.47 16.50
CA LEU A 402 -20.54 5.33 17.95
C LEU A 402 -20.62 6.76 18.48
N ALA A 403 -21.85 7.24 18.62
CA ALA A 403 -22.12 8.38 19.47
C ALA A 403 -21.57 8.04 20.86
N ALA A 404 -20.86 8.98 21.45
CA ALA A 404 -20.56 8.97 22.86
C ALA A 404 -21.85 8.65 23.64
N ALA A 405 -21.78 7.63 24.48
CA ALA A 405 -22.64 7.43 25.64
C ALA A 405 -21.74 6.96 26.78
#